data_AF-A0A359GWL8-F1
#
_entry.id   AF-A0A359GWL8-F1
#
_cell.length_a   1.000
_cell.length_b   1.000
_cell.length_c   1.000
_cell.angle_alpha   90.00
_cell.angle_beta   90.00
_cell.angle_gamma   90.00
#
_symmetry.space_group_name_H-M   'P 1'
#
loop_
_entity.id
_entity.type
_entity.pdbx_description
1 polymer ?
#
loop_
_entity_poly.entity_id
_entity_poly.type
_entity_poly.pdbx_seq_one_letter_code
_entity_poly.pdbx_strand_id
1 'polypeptide(L)' 'MGITAPVTLSANFNGSGFVLLTRSNTIGFSASATFQRSVFGLGRFRPMVGDDIELEISVEFQENS' A
#
# COMPACT_ATOMS: atom_id res chain seq x y z
N MET A 1 -15.08 11.14 7.56
CA MET A 1 -14.04 11.00 8.61
C MET A 1 -12.72 11.36 7.95
N GLY A 2 -12.01 12.36 8.47
CA GLY A 2 -10.76 12.88 7.92
C GLY A 2 -9.64 12.79 8.96
N ILE A 3 -9.56 11.68 9.68
CA ILE A 3 -8.52 11.45 10.68
C ILE A 3 -7.27 10.96 9.96
N THR A 4 -6.15 11.65 10.19
CA THR A 4 -4.82 11.27 9.70
C THR A 4 -4.02 10.68 10.85
N ALA A 5 -3.44 9.51 10.61
CA ALA A 5 -2.57 8.83 11.56
C ALA A 5 -1.44 8.11 10.81
N PRO A 6 -0.28 7.90 11.45
CA PRO A 6 0.85 7.24 10.80
C PRO A 6 0.57 5.75 10.54
N VAL A 7 1.08 5.25 9.42
CA VAL A 7 1.17 3.83 9.08
C VAL A 7 2.58 3.55 8.58
N THR A 8 3.18 2.45 9.02
CA THR A 8 4.48 1.99 8.50
C THR A 8 4.22 1.00 7.37
N LEU A 9 4.85 1.22 6.22
CA LEU A 9 4.87 0.28 5.10
C LEU A 9 6.21 -0.46 5.07
N SER A 10 6.15 -1.78 4.94
CA SER A 10 7.30 -2.60 4.58
C SER A 10 7.31 -2.80 3.07
N ALA A 11 8.20 -2.10 2.37
CA ALA A 11 8.31 -2.17 0.91
C ALA A 11 9.50 -3.05 0.48
N ASN A 12 9.28 -3.83 -0.57
CA ASN A 12 10.29 -4.65 -1.25
C ASN A 12 10.43 -4.18 -2.69
N PHE A 13 11.67 -3.94 -3.12
CA PHE A 13 11.99 -3.70 -4.52
C PHE A 13 11.97 -5.04 -5.28
N ASN A 14 11.12 -5.11 -6.30
CA ASN A 14 10.98 -6.34 -7.09
C ASN A 14 11.97 -6.35 -8.28
N GLY A 15 12.31 -5.19 -8.82
CA GLY A 15 13.19 -5.06 -9.98
C GLY A 15 12.89 -3.83 -10.83
N SER A 16 13.75 -3.60 -11.81
CA SER A 16 13.57 -2.56 -12.83
C SER A 16 14.04 -3.05 -14.20
N GLY A 17 13.45 -2.50 -15.26
CA GLY A 17 13.83 -2.84 -16.62
C GLY A 17 12.98 -2.14 -17.69
N PHE A 18 13.45 -2.21 -18.93
CA PHE A 18 12.71 -1.71 -20.08
C PHE A 18 11.58 -2.66 -20.44
N VAL A 19 10.34 -2.17 -20.40
CA VAL A 19 9.15 -2.94 -20.74
C VAL A 19 8.78 -2.67 -22.19
N LEU A 20 8.97 -3.66 -23.07
CA LEU A 20 8.75 -3.52 -24.51
C LEU A 20 7.33 -3.08 -24.89
N LEU A 21 6.31 -3.54 -24.13
CA LEU A 21 4.91 -3.22 -24.37
C LEU A 21 4.60 -1.73 -24.14
N THR A 22 5.15 -1.16 -23.07
CA THR A 22 4.94 0.26 -22.70
C THR A 22 6.02 1.17 -23.27
N ARG A 23 7.10 0.60 -23.83
CA ARG A 23 8.28 1.29 -24.34
C ARG A 23 8.90 2.27 -23.33
N SER A 24 8.81 1.93 -22.05
CA SER A 24 9.30 2.76 -20.95
C SER A 24 10.10 1.92 -19.96
N ASN A 25 11.09 2.56 -19.32
CA ASN A 25 11.76 1.98 -18.17
C ASN A 25 10.78 1.94 -17.00
N THR A 26 10.60 0.75 -16.43
CA THR A 26 9.65 0.52 -15.34
C THR A 26 10.39 -0.01 -14.13
N ILE A 27 9.94 0.40 -12.94
CA ILE A 27 10.39 -0.09 -11.65
C ILE A 27 9.19 -0.59 -10.84
N GLY A 28 9.31 -1.79 -10.26
CA GLY A 28 8.26 -2.45 -9.51
C GLY A 28 8.57 -2.59 -8.02
N PHE A 29 7.54 -2.41 -7.19
CA PHE A 29 7.59 -2.65 -5.74
C PHE A 29 6.38 -3.44 -5.28
N SER A 30 6.58 -4.25 -4.25
CA SER A 30 5.52 -4.78 -3.41
C SER A 30 5.63 -4.13 -2.02
N ALA A 31 4.52 -3.93 -1.32
CA ALA A 31 4.54 -3.48 0.06
C ALA A 31 3.40 -4.05 0.88
N SER A 32 3.62 -4.19 2.17
CA SER A 32 2.60 -4.60 3.13
C SER A 32 2.55 -3.66 4.33
N ALA A 33 1.36 -3.55 4.93
CA ALA A 33 1.17 -2.86 6.20
C ALA A 33 0.05 -3.51 7.01
N THR A 34 0.14 -3.41 8.33
CA THR A 34 -0.95 -3.78 9.23
C THR A 34 -1.26 -2.60 10.14
N PHE A 35 -2.52 -2.19 10.24
CA PHE A 35 -2.95 -1.08 11.10
C PHE A 35 -4.37 -1.28 11.62
N GLN A 36 -4.73 -0.57 12.69
CA GLN A 36 -6.07 -0.64 13.26
C GLN A 36 -7.00 0.40 12.65
N ARG A 37 -8.15 -0.04 12.11
CA ARG A 37 -9.14 0.89 11.52
C ARG A 37 -9.76 1.82 12.56
N SER A 38 -9.78 1.45 13.84
CA SER A 38 -10.26 2.30 14.93
C SER A 38 -9.44 3.58 15.13
N VAL A 39 -8.14 3.54 14.86
CA VAL A 39 -7.25 4.72 14.91
C VAL A 39 -7.70 5.79 13.92
N PHE A 40 -8.31 5.37 12.81
CA PHE A 40 -8.86 6.26 11.77
C PHE A 40 -10.34 6.59 11.98
N GLY A 41 -10.89 6.30 13.17
CA GLY A 41 -12.27 6.62 13.54
C GLY A 41 -13.30 5.54 13.20
N LEU A 42 -12.88 4.35 12.78
CA LEU A 42 -13.79 3.24 12.42
C LEU A 42 -14.03 2.26 13.59
N GLY A 43 -13.91 2.71 14.83
CA GLY A 43 -13.95 1.82 16.01
C GLY A 43 -15.34 1.38 16.50
N ARG A 44 -16.45 1.88 15.91
CA ARG A 44 -17.82 1.69 16.43
C ARG A 44 -18.24 0.22 16.61
N PHE A 45 -17.68 -0.68 15.80
CA PHE A 45 -18.09 -2.09 15.73
C PHE A 45 -17.00 -3.09 16.16
N ARG A 46 -15.97 -2.67 16.91
CA ARG A 46 -14.87 -3.55 17.35
C ARG A 46 -15.30 -4.89 17.98
N PRO A 47 -16.39 -4.98 18.78
CA PRO A 47 -16.81 -6.27 19.34
C PRO A 47 -17.31 -7.29 18.31
N MET A 48 -17.70 -6.84 17.11
CA MET A 48 -18.30 -7.68 16.05
C MET A 48 -17.42 -7.79 14.80
N VAL A 49 -16.51 -6.82 14.59
CA VAL A 49 -15.64 -6.73 13.41
C VAL A 49 -14.22 -6.42 13.87
N GLY A 50 -13.28 -7.30 13.50
CA GLY A 50 -11.85 -7.16 13.79
C GLY A 50 -11.32 -5.76 13.49
N ASP A 51 -10.35 -5.32 14.29
CA ASP A 51 -9.80 -3.98 14.19
C ASP A 51 -8.59 -3.91 13.24
N ASP A 52 -7.82 -5.00 13.18
CA ASP A 52 -6.63 -5.09 12.33
C ASP A 52 -7.03 -5.19 10.86
N ILE A 53 -6.37 -4.36 10.05
CA ILE A 53 -6.44 -4.34 8.60
C ILE A 53 -5.08 -4.71 8.06
N GLU A 54 -5.03 -5.75 7.23
CA GLU A 54 -3.89 -6.10 6.41
C GLU A 54 -4.02 -5.43 5.05
N LEU A 55 -2.97 -4.73 4.63
CA LEU A 55 -2.89 -4.03 3.37
C LEU A 55 -1.75 -4.63 2.54
N GLU A 56 -2.06 -5.04 1.32
CA GLU A 56 -1.09 -5.47 0.31
C GLU A 56 -1.12 -4.47 -0.86
N ILE A 57 0.07 -4.05 -1.29
CA ILE A 57 0.26 -3.06 -2.35
C ILE A 57 1.20 -3.66 -3.38
N SER A 58 0.80 -3.59 -4.64
CA SER A 58 1.67 -3.83 -5.79
C SER A 58 1.61 -2.61 -6.70
N VAL A 59 2.78 -2.08 -7.05
CA VAL A 59 2.88 -0.87 -7.86
C VAL A 59 4.04 -0.96 -8.84
N GLU A 60 3.80 -0.39 -10.02
CA GLU A 60 4.80 -0.18 -11.06
C GLU A 60 4.84 1.30 -11.40
N PHE A 61 6.05 1.86 -11.47
CA PHE A 61 6.28 3.24 -11.91
C PHE A 61 7.03 3.22 -13.23
N GLN A 62 6.50 3.95 -14.22
CA GLN A 62 7.15 4.15 -15.51
C GLN A 62 7.91 5.47 -15.49
N GLU A 63 9.06 5.49 -16.18
CA GLU A 63 9.80 6.70 -16.43
C GLU A 63 8.90 7.70 -17.20
N ASN A 64 8.80 8.91 -16.66
CA ASN A 64 8.04 9.97 -17.27
C ASN A 64 8.89 10.60 -18.39
N SER A 65 8.45 10.46 -19.63
CA SER A 65 9.12 10.97 -20.84
C SER A 65 8.81 12.45 -21.11
#